data_AF-A0AAN8DUT0-F1
#
_entry.id   AF-A0AAN8DUT0-F1
#
_cell.length_a   1.000
_cell.length_b   1.000
_cell.length_c   1.000
_cell.angle_alpha   90.00
_cell.angle_beta   90.00
_cell.angle_gamma   90.00
#
_symmetry.space_group_name_H-M   'P 1'
#
loop_
_entity.id
_entity.type
_entity.pdbx_description
1 polymer ?
#
loop_
_entity_poly.entity_id
_entity_poly.type
_entity_poly.pdbx_seq_one_letter_code
_entity_poly.pdbx_strand_id
1 'polypeptide(L)'
;MTLIQYSWVNLMVFSLGWRSYQNVTNEYLYFAPDLVLSQDQMRRSPIYELCLAIQFIPQEFANLQVSREEFLCMKAIILLNTVPLEGLKSQAVFEDMRQNYIRELTKAIHLREKGLVASSQRFYHLTKLMDAMHDIVKKVNLFCLSTFIQADAMKVEFPEMMTEVIASQLPKVLAGMVRPLTFHSK
;
A
#
# COMPACT_ATOMS: atom_id res chain seq x y z
N MET A 1 -10.77 -13.62 5.49
CA MET A 1 -10.60 -12.42 6.33
C MET A 1 -9.15 -12.03 6.58
N THR A 2 -8.23 -12.97 6.89
CA THR A 2 -6.82 -12.67 7.26
C THR A 2 -6.10 -11.73 6.29
N LEU A 3 -6.09 -12.00 4.99
CA LEU A 3 -5.37 -11.17 4.00
C LEU A 3 -5.83 -9.71 4.01
N ILE A 4 -7.13 -9.46 4.15
CA ILE A 4 -7.70 -8.12 4.21
C ILE A 4 -7.21 -7.40 5.47
N GLN A 5 -7.29 -8.06 6.63
CA GLN A 5 -6.83 -7.49 7.91
C GLN A 5 -5.32 -7.17 7.92
N TYR A 6 -4.51 -7.90 7.16
CA TYR A 6 -3.07 -7.64 7.08
C TYR A 6 -2.71 -6.57 6.03
N SER A 7 -3.55 -6.38 5.01
CA SER A 7 -3.24 -5.52 3.86
C SER A 7 -4.08 -4.23 3.77
N TRP A 8 -5.07 -4.02 4.63
CA TRP A 8 -6.00 -2.90 4.52
C TRP A 8 -5.30 -1.53 4.42
N VAL A 9 -4.31 -1.23 5.27
CA VAL A 9 -3.54 0.02 5.15
C VAL A 9 -2.74 0.08 3.85
N ASN A 10 -2.15 -1.04 3.41
CA ASN A 10 -1.46 -1.09 2.10
C ASN A 10 -2.41 -0.69 0.97
N LEU A 11 -3.63 -1.25 0.97
CA LEU A 11 -4.64 -0.95 -0.04
C LEU A 11 -5.12 0.50 0.01
N MET A 12 -5.35 1.04 1.21
CA MET A 12 -5.78 2.43 1.38
C MET A 12 -4.70 3.42 0.92
N VAL A 13 -3.45 3.21 1.34
CA VAL A 13 -2.32 4.08 1.00
C VAL A 13 -1.99 4.00 -0.50
N PHE A 14 -2.00 2.80 -1.09
CA PHE A 14 -1.78 2.63 -2.54
C PHE A 14 -2.90 3.28 -3.36
N SER A 15 -4.15 3.16 -2.92
CA SER A 15 -5.30 3.79 -3.58
C SER A 15 -5.30 5.32 -3.41
N LEU A 16 -4.82 5.83 -2.28
CA LEU A 16 -4.59 7.26 -2.05
C LEU A 16 -3.52 7.79 -3.02
N GLY A 17 -2.42 7.06 -3.20
CA GLY A 17 -1.40 7.40 -4.19
C GLY A 17 -1.98 7.47 -5.60
N TRP A 18 -2.86 6.52 -5.97
CA TRP A 18 -3.50 6.52 -7.29
C TRP A 18 -4.43 7.70 -7.50
N ARG A 19 -5.30 7.99 -6.52
CA ARG A 19 -6.17 9.16 -6.60
C ARG A 19 -5.38 10.46 -6.67
N SER A 20 -4.29 10.56 -5.91
CA SER A 20 -3.42 11.74 -5.94
C SER A 20 -2.77 11.91 -7.31
N TYR A 21 -2.22 10.84 -7.88
CA TYR A 21 -1.65 10.83 -9.23
C TYR A 21 -2.66 11.22 -10.32
N GLN A 22 -3.92 10.78 -10.22
CA GLN A 22 -4.92 11.02 -11.26
C GLN A 22 -5.60 12.39 -11.18
N ASN A 23 -5.73 12.98 -9.99
CA ASN A 23 -6.62 14.12 -9.78
C ASN A 23 -5.89 15.42 -9.38
N VAL A 24 -4.62 15.35 -8.95
CA VAL A 24 -3.89 16.52 -8.45
C VAL A 24 -2.41 16.48 -8.84
N THR A 25 -1.71 17.59 -8.64
CA THR A 25 -0.26 17.67 -8.80
C THR A 25 0.47 17.10 -7.59
N ASN A 26 1.79 16.91 -7.70
CA ASN A 26 2.65 16.33 -6.66
C ASN A 26 2.66 17.12 -5.33
N GLU A 27 2.10 18.32 -5.30
CA GLU A 27 2.00 19.18 -4.10
C GLU A 27 0.80 18.83 -3.20
N TYR A 28 -0.05 17.88 -3.62
CA TYR A 28 -1.29 17.55 -2.93
C TYR A 28 -1.43 16.03 -2.68
N LEU A 29 -2.21 15.67 -1.66
CA LEU A 29 -2.74 14.33 -1.44
C LEU A 29 -4.27 14.35 -1.55
N TYR A 30 -4.80 13.55 -2.46
CA TYR A 30 -6.24 13.49 -2.75
C TYR A 30 -6.90 12.34 -1.95
N PHE A 31 -7.33 12.62 -0.72
CA PHE A 31 -8.03 11.63 0.09
C PHE A 31 -9.42 11.35 -0.46
N ALA A 32 -10.18 12.41 -0.75
CA ALA A 32 -11.51 12.38 -1.33
C ALA A 32 -11.79 13.71 -2.06
N PRO A 33 -12.87 13.83 -2.87
CA PRO A 33 -13.20 15.08 -3.57
C PRO A 33 -13.38 16.30 -2.66
N ASP A 34 -13.83 16.07 -1.43
CA ASP A 34 -14.05 17.05 -0.37
C ASP A 34 -12.91 17.12 0.65
N LEU A 35 -11.87 16.28 0.50
CA LEU A 35 -10.71 16.24 1.37
C LEU A 35 -9.42 16.08 0.55
N VAL A 36 -8.86 17.22 0.14
CA VAL A 36 -7.57 17.30 -0.54
C VAL A 36 -6.61 18.07 0.35
N LEU A 37 -5.49 17.44 0.71
CA LEU A 37 -4.46 18.08 1.53
C LEU A 37 -3.40 18.70 0.62
N SER A 38 -3.27 20.02 0.67
CA SER A 38 -2.14 20.77 0.10
C SER A 38 -0.86 20.61 0.91
N GLN A 39 0.28 20.94 0.32
CA GLN A 39 1.58 20.92 0.99
C GLN A 39 1.58 21.74 2.30
N ASP A 40 0.93 22.91 2.30
CA ASP A 40 0.82 23.75 3.50
C ASP A 40 -0.07 23.13 4.58
N GLN A 41 -1.17 22.48 4.21
CA GLN A 41 -2.02 21.75 5.16
C GLN A 41 -1.27 20.54 5.74
N MET A 42 -0.52 19.80 4.91
CA MET A 42 0.31 18.70 5.37
C MET A 42 1.36 19.18 6.39
N ARG A 43 2.07 20.28 6.12
CA ARG A 43 3.07 20.88 7.02
C ARG A 43 2.50 21.31 8.38
N ARG A 44 1.24 21.76 8.41
CA ARG A 44 0.56 22.18 9.63
C ARG A 44 -0.07 21.01 10.39
N SER A 45 -0.14 19.82 9.79
CA SER A 45 -0.73 18.64 10.39
C SER A 45 0.27 17.91 11.29
N PRO A 46 -0.18 17.22 12.36
CA PRO A 46 0.68 16.38 13.19
C PRO A 46 1.21 15.13 12.46
N ILE A 47 0.73 14.87 11.23
CA ILE A 47 1.09 13.71 10.40
C ILE A 47 1.98 14.08 9.22
N TYR A 48 2.64 15.24 9.24
CA TYR A 48 3.47 15.72 8.13
C TYR A 48 4.47 14.69 7.60
N GLU A 49 5.24 14.05 8.48
CA GLU A 49 6.22 13.02 8.10
C GLU A 49 5.58 11.80 7.41
N LEU A 50 4.35 11.44 7.80
CA LEU A 50 3.60 10.37 7.13
C LEU A 50 3.11 10.83 5.76
N CYS A 51 2.61 12.06 5.67
CA CYS A 51 2.20 12.65 4.41
C CYS A 51 3.37 12.70 3.41
N LEU A 52 4.55 13.14 3.84
CA LEU A 52 5.77 13.11 3.01
C LEU A 52 6.11 11.69 2.54
N ALA A 53 6.07 10.71 3.45
CA ALA A 53 6.32 9.32 3.07
C ALA A 53 5.28 8.78 2.07
N ILE A 54 4.01 9.16 2.20
CA ILE A 54 2.94 8.76 1.29
C ILE A 54 3.09 9.46 -0.08
N GLN A 55 3.54 10.71 -0.14
CA GLN A 55 3.75 11.46 -1.39
C GLN A 55 4.75 10.80 -2.35
N PHE A 56 5.64 9.95 -1.84
CA PHE A 56 6.52 9.13 -2.66
C PHE A 56 5.74 8.28 -3.69
N ILE A 57 4.57 7.77 -3.32
CA ILE A 57 3.78 6.85 -4.16
C ILE A 57 3.23 7.52 -5.42
N PRO A 58 2.45 8.63 -5.34
CA PRO A 58 2.00 9.32 -6.54
C PRO A 58 3.16 9.86 -7.38
N GLN A 59 4.27 10.26 -6.75
CA GLN A 59 5.46 10.68 -7.48
C GLN A 59 6.05 9.54 -8.32
N GLU A 60 6.18 8.34 -7.76
CA GLU A 60 6.64 7.17 -8.51
C GLU A 60 5.64 6.72 -9.57
N PHE A 61 4.33 6.85 -9.33
CA PHE A 61 3.33 6.62 -10.36
C PHE A 61 3.48 7.58 -11.54
N ALA A 62 3.74 8.86 -11.28
CA ALA A 62 4.02 9.84 -12.31
C ALA A 62 5.33 9.55 -13.04
N ASN A 63 6.42 9.23 -12.32
CA ASN A 63 7.72 8.89 -12.91
C ASN A 63 7.62 7.68 -13.84
N LEU A 64 6.89 6.65 -13.44
CA LEU A 64 6.71 5.40 -14.20
C LEU A 64 5.58 5.47 -15.22
N GLN A 65 4.78 6.54 -15.20
CA GLN A 65 3.56 6.71 -16.00
C GLN A 65 2.68 5.46 -15.89
N VAL A 66 2.33 5.08 -14.65
CA VAL A 66 1.60 3.83 -14.36
C VAL A 66 0.22 3.88 -15.00
N SER A 67 -0.12 2.82 -15.74
CA SER A 67 -1.44 2.68 -16.36
C SER A 67 -2.48 2.18 -15.36
N ARG A 68 -3.75 2.34 -15.70
CA ARG A 68 -4.86 1.84 -14.87
C ARG A 68 -4.79 0.32 -14.71
N GLU A 69 -4.46 -0.40 -15.78
CA GLU A 69 -4.38 -1.87 -15.80
C GLU A 69 -3.25 -2.36 -14.88
N GLU A 70 -2.09 -1.72 -14.95
CA GLU A 70 -0.97 -2.02 -14.07
C GLU A 70 -1.30 -1.73 -12.62
N PHE A 71 -1.91 -0.56 -12.34
CA PHE A 71 -2.37 -0.21 -10.99
C PHE A 71 -3.32 -1.26 -10.43
N LEU A 72 -4.31 -1.72 -11.21
CA LEU A 72 -5.26 -2.73 -10.76
C LEU A 72 -4.59 -4.07 -10.45
N CYS A 73 -3.65 -4.51 -11.29
CA CYS A 73 -2.87 -5.73 -11.04
C CYS A 73 -2.00 -5.60 -9.79
N MET A 74 -1.26 -4.49 -9.67
CA MET A 74 -0.44 -4.20 -8.49
C MET A 74 -1.28 -4.14 -7.22
N LYS A 75 -2.47 -3.52 -7.26
CA LYS A 75 -3.39 -3.46 -6.12
C LYS A 75 -3.84 -4.84 -5.66
N ALA A 76 -4.11 -5.76 -6.60
CA ALA A 76 -4.42 -7.14 -6.27
C ALA A 76 -3.22 -7.90 -5.68
N ILE A 77 -2.01 -7.66 -6.21
CA ILE A 77 -0.77 -8.22 -5.65
C ILE A 77 -0.51 -7.68 -4.23
N ILE A 78 -0.76 -6.40 -3.98
CA ILE A 78 -0.58 -5.76 -2.66
C ILE A 78 -1.47 -6.39 -1.59
N LEU A 79 -2.71 -6.75 -1.92
CA LEU A 79 -3.58 -7.56 -1.04
C LEU A 79 -2.92 -8.89 -0.63
N LEU A 80 -2.03 -9.42 -1.48
CA LEU A 80 -1.36 -10.71 -1.32
C LEU A 80 0.11 -10.58 -0.90
N ASN A 81 0.58 -9.39 -0.51
CA ASN A 81 1.99 -9.15 -0.15
C ASN A 81 2.26 -9.15 1.36
N THR A 82 1.27 -9.44 2.19
CA THR A 82 1.46 -9.53 3.65
C THR A 82 0.69 -10.73 4.20
N VAL A 83 1.42 -11.63 4.88
CA VAL A 83 0.86 -12.87 5.42
C VAL A 83 1.28 -13.05 6.89
N PRO A 84 0.59 -13.92 7.65
CA PRO A 84 1.07 -14.33 8.97
C PRO A 84 2.44 -15.00 8.87
N LEU A 85 3.26 -14.86 9.92
CA LEU A 85 4.57 -15.51 10.00
C LEU A 85 4.47 -17.05 9.92
N GLU A 86 3.44 -17.61 10.54
CA GLU A 86 3.10 -19.04 10.53
C GLU A 86 2.56 -19.54 9.17
N GLY A 87 2.29 -18.63 8.23
CA GLY A 87 1.69 -18.96 6.94
C GLY A 87 0.16 -18.98 6.97
N LEU A 88 -0.44 -19.35 5.84
CA LEU A 88 -1.89 -19.45 5.68
C LEU A 88 -2.34 -20.92 5.69
N LYS A 89 -3.58 -21.18 6.14
CA LYS A 89 -4.17 -22.53 6.15
C LYS A 89 -4.10 -23.23 4.79
N SER A 90 -4.28 -22.49 3.70
CA SER A 90 -4.25 -23.00 2.32
C SER A 90 -3.14 -22.32 1.53
N GLN A 91 -1.90 -22.54 1.95
CA GLN A 91 -0.72 -21.88 1.40
C GLN A 91 -0.57 -22.06 -0.13
N ALA A 92 -0.78 -23.29 -0.64
CA ALA A 92 -0.70 -23.56 -2.08
C ALA A 92 -1.72 -22.77 -2.92
N VAL A 93 -2.96 -22.61 -2.42
CA VAL A 93 -4.01 -21.83 -3.10
C VAL A 93 -3.66 -20.35 -3.10
N PHE A 94 -3.11 -19.85 -2.00
CA PHE A 94 -2.62 -18.47 -1.91
C PHE A 94 -1.46 -18.22 -2.90
N GLU A 95 -0.50 -19.14 -2.98
CA GLU A 95 0.64 -19.03 -3.89
C GLU A 95 0.21 -19.05 -5.35
N ASP A 96 -0.70 -19.94 -5.73
CA ASP A 96 -1.27 -19.97 -7.08
C ASP A 96 -1.99 -18.65 -7.41
N MET A 97 -2.84 -18.15 -6.50
CA MET A 97 -3.53 -16.87 -6.68
C MET A 97 -2.54 -15.71 -6.85
N ARG A 98 -1.49 -15.64 -6.02
CA ARG A 98 -0.47 -14.59 -6.11
C ARG A 98 0.29 -14.69 -7.43
N GLN A 99 0.66 -15.89 -7.85
CA GLN A 99 1.36 -16.11 -9.11
C GLN A 99 0.49 -15.76 -10.32
N ASN A 100 -0.82 -16.01 -10.26
CA ASN A 100 -1.78 -15.59 -11.29
C ASN A 100 -1.79 -14.07 -11.46
N TYR A 101 -1.90 -13.30 -10.38
CA TYR A 101 -1.88 -11.83 -10.49
C TYR A 101 -0.52 -11.27 -10.92
N ILE A 102 0.59 -11.93 -10.56
CA ILE A 102 1.91 -11.57 -11.10
C ILE A 102 1.96 -11.79 -12.61
N ARG A 103 1.40 -12.90 -13.12
CA ARG A 103 1.29 -13.16 -14.57
C ARG A 103 0.41 -12.12 -15.27
N GLU A 104 -0.69 -11.70 -14.66
CA GLU A 104 -1.55 -10.64 -15.21
C GLU A 104 -0.83 -9.29 -15.27
N LEU A 105 -0.04 -8.94 -14.25
CA LEU A 105 0.81 -7.74 -14.31
C LEU A 105 1.80 -7.82 -15.48
N THR A 106 2.45 -8.98 -15.67
CA THR A 106 3.35 -9.19 -16.81
C THR A 106 2.61 -9.00 -18.13
N LYS A 107 1.39 -9.53 -18.29
CA LYS A 107 0.59 -9.31 -19.51
C LYS A 107 0.25 -7.84 -19.72
N ALA A 108 -0.17 -7.12 -18.67
CA ALA A 108 -0.47 -5.69 -18.74
C ALA A 108 0.74 -4.87 -19.21
N ILE A 109 1.94 -5.21 -18.72
CA ILE A 109 3.20 -4.58 -19.16
C ILE A 109 3.46 -4.82 -20.66
N HIS A 110 3.25 -6.04 -21.15
CA HIS A 110 3.50 -6.39 -22.56
C HIS A 110 2.54 -5.70 -23.54
N LEU A 111 1.37 -5.26 -23.07
CA LEU A 111 0.47 -4.44 -23.89
C LEU A 111 1.05 -3.05 -24.16
N ARG A 112 1.94 -2.56 -23.29
CA ARG A 112 2.52 -1.21 -23.34
C ARG A 112 3.94 -1.20 -23.89
N GLU A 113 4.80 -2.07 -23.36
CA GLU A 113 6.21 -2.12 -23.73
C GLU A 113 6.46 -3.20 -24.80
N LYS A 114 6.99 -2.78 -25.95
CA LYS A 114 7.33 -3.69 -27.05
C LYS A 114 8.81 -4.08 -26.95
N GLY A 115 9.08 -5.19 -26.25
CA GLY A 115 10.42 -5.78 -26.21
C GLY A 115 10.77 -6.38 -24.85
N LEU A 116 11.48 -7.51 -24.86
CA LEU A 116 11.78 -8.30 -23.65
C LEU A 116 12.53 -7.48 -22.57
N VAL A 117 13.52 -6.67 -22.98
CA VAL A 117 14.32 -5.85 -22.06
C VAL A 117 13.47 -4.75 -21.41
N ALA A 118 12.71 -4.01 -22.21
CA ALA A 118 11.83 -2.93 -21.72
C ALA A 118 10.75 -3.47 -20.77
N SER A 119 10.09 -4.59 -21.14
CA SER A 119 9.13 -5.26 -20.27
C SER A 119 9.74 -5.72 -18.95
N SER A 120 10.96 -6.26 -18.98
CA SER A 120 11.65 -6.73 -17.77
C SER A 120 12.04 -5.57 -16.86
N GLN A 121 12.56 -4.47 -17.41
CA GLN A 121 12.87 -3.26 -16.65
C GLN A 121 11.61 -2.65 -16.04
N ARG A 122 10.52 -2.57 -16.80
CA ARG A 122 9.23 -2.08 -16.28
C ARG A 122 8.71 -2.96 -15.15
N PHE A 123 8.75 -4.28 -15.31
CA PHE A 123 8.37 -5.21 -14.24
C PHE A 123 9.22 -5.02 -12.98
N TYR A 124 10.54 -4.84 -13.14
CA TYR A 124 11.44 -4.54 -12.03
C TYR A 124 11.05 -3.23 -11.31
N HIS A 125 10.81 -2.14 -12.04
CA HIS A 125 10.45 -0.86 -11.41
C HIS A 125 9.11 -0.91 -10.67
N LEU A 126 8.08 -1.56 -11.26
CA LEU A 126 6.77 -1.71 -10.62
C LEU A 126 6.86 -2.60 -9.36
N THR A 127 7.62 -3.68 -9.42
CA THR A 127 7.82 -4.56 -8.24
C THR A 127 8.67 -3.91 -7.15
N LYS A 128 9.67 -3.10 -7.53
CA LYS A 128 10.45 -2.29 -6.59
C LYS A 128 9.60 -1.26 -5.86
N LEU A 129 8.65 -0.62 -6.56
CA LEU A 129 7.68 0.27 -5.90
C LEU A 129 6.80 -0.50 -4.90
N MET A 130 6.33 -1.70 -5.24
CA MET A 130 5.58 -2.55 -4.30
C MET A 130 6.41 -2.98 -3.08
N ASP A 131 7.72 -3.17 -3.22
CA ASP A 131 8.59 -3.47 -2.08
C ASP A 131 8.80 -2.23 -1.20
N ALA A 132 8.99 -1.05 -1.79
CA ALA A 132 9.12 0.21 -1.05
C ALA A 132 7.85 0.57 -0.24
N MET A 133 6.67 0.14 -0.71
CA MET A 133 5.41 0.31 0.01
C MET A 133 5.43 -0.29 1.41
N HIS A 134 6.15 -1.40 1.64
CA HIS A 134 6.20 -2.05 2.96
C HIS A 134 6.73 -1.11 4.03
N ASP A 135 7.77 -0.33 3.72
CA ASP A 135 8.38 0.59 4.68
C ASP A 135 7.47 1.81 4.95
N ILE A 136 6.79 2.33 3.93
CA ILE A 136 5.81 3.43 4.08
C ILE A 136 4.63 2.97 4.92
N VAL A 137 4.05 1.82 4.58
CA VAL A 137 2.88 1.26 5.28
C VAL A 137 3.22 0.86 6.70
N LYS A 138 4.45 0.40 6.96
CA LYS A 138 4.92 0.16 8.32
C LYS A 138 4.87 1.43 9.17
N LYS A 139 5.30 2.58 8.65
CA LYS A 139 5.21 3.87 9.36
C LYS A 139 3.75 4.27 9.64
N VAL A 140 2.88 4.14 8.64
CA VAL A 140 1.45 4.47 8.78
C VAL A 140 0.77 3.55 9.79
N ASN A 141 1.04 2.25 9.74
CA ASN A 141 0.52 1.27 10.71
C ASN A 141 0.97 1.62 12.13
N LEU A 142 2.26 1.86 12.35
CA LEU A 142 2.77 2.19 13.70
C LEU A 142 2.11 3.45 14.26
N PHE A 143 1.94 4.48 13.43
CA PHE A 143 1.22 5.69 13.86
C PHE A 143 -0.25 5.41 14.17
N CYS A 144 -0.94 4.63 13.33
CA CYS A 144 -2.34 4.26 13.53
C CYS A 144 -2.52 3.47 14.84
N LEU A 145 -1.65 2.50 15.12
CA LEU A 145 -1.66 1.71 16.36
C LEU A 145 -1.38 2.59 17.60
N SER A 146 -0.37 3.47 17.52
CA SER A 146 -0.06 4.43 18.60
C SER A 146 -1.24 5.36 18.87
N THR A 147 -1.90 5.82 17.80
CA THR A 147 -3.06 6.70 17.89
C THR A 147 -4.27 6.00 18.49
N PHE A 148 -4.49 4.75 18.10
CA PHE A 148 -5.57 3.92 18.64
C PHE A 148 -5.41 3.67 20.14
N ILE A 149 -4.19 3.41 20.62
CA ILE A 149 -3.91 3.20 22.05
C ILE A 149 -4.18 4.48 22.87
N GLN A 150 -3.96 5.66 22.29
CA GLN A 150 -4.09 6.96 22.96
C GLN A 150 -5.31 7.76 22.46
N ALA A 151 -6.31 7.08 21.89
CA ALA A 151 -7.43 7.71 21.19
C ALA A 151 -8.17 8.73 22.07
N ASP A 152 -8.48 8.37 23.32
CA ASP A 152 -9.17 9.23 24.28
C ASP A 152 -8.35 10.48 24.64
N ALA A 153 -7.04 10.30 24.88
CA ALA A 153 -6.14 11.40 25.24
C ALA A 153 -5.94 12.38 24.09
N MET A 154 -5.90 11.88 22.85
CA MET A 154 -5.72 12.68 21.64
C MET A 154 -7.03 13.15 21.01
N LYS A 155 -8.18 12.76 21.58
CA LYS A 155 -9.53 13.05 21.06
C LYS A 155 -9.69 12.62 19.60
N VAL A 156 -9.21 11.42 19.28
CA VAL A 156 -9.33 10.83 17.95
C VAL A 156 -10.39 9.74 17.98
N GLU A 157 -11.37 9.84 17.09
CA GLU A 157 -12.43 8.84 16.95
C GLU A 157 -12.07 7.80 15.88
N PHE A 158 -12.44 6.55 16.13
CA PHE A 158 -12.26 5.44 15.19
C PHE A 158 -13.62 4.84 14.83
N PRO A 159 -13.96 4.77 13.53
CA PRO A 159 -15.15 4.06 13.07
C PRO A 159 -15.10 2.57 13.44
N GLU A 160 -16.27 1.95 13.65
CA GLU A 160 -16.42 0.55 14.09
C GLU A 160 -15.56 -0.43 13.28
N MET A 161 -15.60 -0.32 11.94
CA MET A 161 -14.82 -1.18 11.05
C MET A 161 -13.30 -1.05 11.26
N MET A 162 -12.80 0.17 11.47
CA MET A 162 -11.36 0.37 11.75
C MET A 162 -11.00 -0.17 13.13
N THR A 163 -11.85 0.06 14.13
CA THR A 163 -11.68 -0.47 15.49
C THR A 163 -11.56 -1.99 15.49
N GLU A 164 -12.45 -2.69 14.77
CA GLU A 164 -12.44 -4.15 14.70
C GLU A 164 -11.16 -4.69 14.02
N VAL A 165 -10.75 -4.06 12.90
CA VAL A 165 -9.53 -4.46 12.17
C VAL A 165 -8.28 -4.18 12.99
N ILE A 166 -8.17 -2.98 13.59
CA ILE A 166 -7.02 -2.57 14.39
C ILE A 166 -6.90 -3.43 15.64
N ALA A 167 -8.00 -3.70 16.36
CA ALA A 167 -7.99 -4.57 17.54
C ALA A 167 -7.53 -5.99 17.21
N SER A 168 -7.91 -6.53 16.06
CA SER A 168 -7.45 -7.84 15.57
C SER A 168 -5.98 -7.85 15.13
N GLN A 169 -5.47 -6.73 14.61
CA GLN A 169 -4.12 -6.64 14.03
C GLN A 169 -3.06 -6.26 15.07
N LEU A 170 -3.40 -5.38 16.02
CA LEU A 170 -2.50 -4.84 17.04
C LEU A 170 -1.65 -5.91 17.74
N PRO A 171 -2.22 -6.97 18.36
CA PRO A 171 -1.42 -7.99 19.04
C PRO A 171 -0.48 -8.73 18.08
N LYS A 172 -0.89 -8.92 16.82
CA LYS A 172 -0.11 -9.63 15.80
C LYS A 172 1.09 -8.82 15.35
N VAL A 173 0.94 -7.51 15.22
CA VAL A 173 2.03 -6.60 14.88
C VAL A 173 3.03 -6.50 16.04
N LEU A 174 2.54 -6.34 17.28
CA LEU A 174 3.39 -6.26 18.47
C LEU A 174 4.20 -7.54 18.70
N ALA A 175 3.61 -8.70 18.41
CA ALA A 175 4.29 -10.00 18.51
C ALA A 175 5.19 -10.33 17.30
N GLY A 176 5.33 -9.44 16.31
CA GLY A 176 6.14 -9.69 15.12
C GLY A 176 5.60 -10.81 14.21
N MET A 177 4.30 -11.12 14.30
CA MET A 177 3.65 -12.21 13.54
C MET A 177 3.26 -11.80 12.11
N VAL A 178 3.88 -10.75 11.57
CA VAL A 178 3.61 -10.20 10.24
C VAL A 178 4.81 -10.42 9.36
N ARG A 179 4.61 -11.16 8.26
CA ARG A 179 5.63 -11.43 7.25
C ARG A 179 5.30 -10.67 5.95
N PRO A 180 6.04 -9.59 5.64
CA PRO A 180 5.95 -8.97 4.32
C PRO A 180 6.60 -9.90 3.28
N LEU A 181 5.98 -10.00 2.11
CA LEU A 181 6.53 -10.70 0.96
C LEU A 181 7.13 -9.67 0.01
N THR A 182 8.43 -9.76 -0.24
CA THR A 182 9.14 -8.89 -1.17
C THR A 182 9.42 -9.60 -2.49
N PHE A 183 9.58 -8.84 -3.56
CA PHE A 183 10.05 -9.35 -4.85
C PHE A 183 11.56 -9.41 -4.91
N HIS A 184 12.23 -8.44 -4.29
CA HIS A 184 13.67 -8.30 -4.29
C HIS A 184 14.20 -8.53 -2.88
N SER A 185 15.22 -9.37 -2.74
CA SER A 185 15.97 -9.51 -1.48
C SER A 185 16.73 -8.21 -1.21
N LYS A 186 16.76 -7.78 0.06
CA LYS A 186 17.62 -6.67 0.50
C LYS A 186 19.08 -7.04 0.41
#